data_AF-M5BFL3-F1
#
_entry.id   AF-M5BFL3-F1
#
_cell.length_a   1.000
_cell.length_b   1.000
_cell.length_c   1.000
_cell.angle_alpha   90.00
_cell.angle_beta   90.00
_cell.angle_gamma   90.00
#
_symmetry.space_group_name_H-M   'P 1'
#
loop_
_entity.id
_entity.type
_entity.pdbx_description
1 polymer ?
#
loop_
_entity_poly.entity_id
_entity_poly.type
_entity_poly.pdbx_seq_one_letter_code
_entity_poly.pdbx_strand_id
1 'polypeptide(L)'
;CLGSQYAGWSLSAKDDGGKKYSVLGSGPARAIGSSEKLFDELGYRDEADSAALVLEADRPPPAALVEKIAEACKLPPERLTFIYAPTSSLAGTVQIAARCLEVALHKAHELHYPLDHIVDGIATAPLPPPA
;
A
#
# COMPACT_ATOMS: atom_id res chain seq x y z
N CYS A 1 -7.44 -8.25 0.26
CA CYS A 1 -7.16 -7.06 -0.58
C CYS A 1 -7.10 -5.76 0.21
N LEU A 2 -8.18 -5.31 0.85
CA LEU A 2 -8.26 -3.99 1.51
C LEU A 2 -7.25 -3.78 2.65
N GLY A 3 -7.05 -4.81 3.49
CA GLY A 3 -6.10 -4.77 4.60
C GLY A 3 -4.61 -4.80 4.22
N SER A 4 -4.27 -4.92 2.94
CA SER A 4 -2.86 -4.93 2.51
C SER A 4 -2.68 -4.30 1.15
N GLN A 5 -3.15 -4.94 0.08
CA GLN A 5 -2.97 -4.51 -1.31
C GLN A 5 -3.41 -3.07 -1.58
N TYR A 6 -4.56 -2.62 -1.06
CA TYR A 6 -5.09 -1.27 -1.33
C TYR A 6 -4.06 -0.15 -1.07
N ALA A 7 -3.98 0.82 -1.99
CA ALA A 7 -3.05 1.94 -1.94
C ALA A 7 -3.58 3.12 -1.10
N GLY A 8 -4.00 2.83 0.13
CA GLY A 8 -4.71 3.79 0.98
C GLY A 8 -3.84 4.65 1.89
N TRP A 9 -2.56 4.31 2.07
CA TRP A 9 -1.69 5.05 2.99
C TRP A 9 -1.05 6.26 2.28
N SER A 10 -1.61 7.45 2.48
CA SER A 10 -1.03 8.69 1.95
C SER A 10 0.24 9.07 2.72
N LEU A 11 1.37 9.10 2.01
CA LEU A 11 2.69 9.27 2.57
C LEU A 11 3.39 10.48 1.96
N SER A 12 3.98 11.31 2.81
CA SER A 12 4.78 12.45 2.36
C SER A 12 5.87 12.83 3.36
N ALA A 13 7.00 13.30 2.81
CA ALA A 13 8.18 13.79 3.51
C ALA A 13 8.94 14.77 2.59
N LYS A 14 9.97 15.43 3.13
CA LYS A 14 10.97 16.12 2.30
C LYS A 14 12.09 15.15 1.94
N ASP A 15 12.62 15.25 0.72
CA ASP A 15 13.86 14.58 0.35
C ASP A 15 15.09 15.41 0.76
N ASP A 16 16.29 14.86 0.55
CA ASP A 16 17.56 15.48 0.94
C ASP A 16 17.81 16.84 0.25
N GLY A 17 17.15 17.07 -0.89
CA GLY A 17 17.16 18.35 -1.61
C GLY A 17 16.07 19.32 -1.16
N GLY A 18 15.32 18.99 -0.10
CA GLY A 18 14.22 19.79 0.43
C GLY A 18 12.94 19.75 -0.40
N LYS A 19 12.87 18.93 -1.46
CA LYS A 19 11.69 18.81 -2.31
C LYS A 19 10.67 17.86 -1.68
N LYS A 20 9.39 18.12 -1.94
CA LYS A 20 8.30 17.28 -1.43
C LYS A 20 8.33 15.91 -2.15
N TYR A 21 8.41 14.84 -1.38
CA TYR A 21 8.14 13.48 -1.80
C TYR A 21 6.72 13.12 -1.38
N SER A 22 5.88 12.61 -2.29
CA SER A 22 4.49 12.25 -2.00
C SER A 22 4.09 11.03 -2.81
N VAL A 23 3.63 9.99 -2.13
CA VAL A 23 3.31 8.69 -2.71
C VAL A 23 2.14 8.05 -1.97
N LEU A 24 1.51 7.08 -2.61
CA LEU A 24 0.59 6.17 -1.95
C LEU A 24 1.33 4.87 -1.59
N GLY A 25 1.22 4.46 -0.34
CA GLY A 25 1.73 3.19 0.16
C GLY A 25 0.68 2.09 0.04
N SER A 26 1.12 0.91 -0.37
CA SER A 26 0.37 -0.34 -0.36
C SER A 26 1.13 -1.41 0.44
N GLY A 27 0.46 -2.50 0.79
CA GLY A 27 1.10 -3.68 1.38
C GLY A 27 0.92 -3.81 2.89
N PRO A 28 1.50 -4.87 3.48
CA PRO A 28 1.17 -5.32 4.83
C PRO A 28 1.56 -4.32 5.93
N ALA A 29 2.58 -3.48 5.73
CA ALA A 29 2.93 -2.43 6.69
C ALA A 29 1.76 -1.48 7.01
N ARG A 30 0.79 -1.33 6.10
CA ARG A 30 -0.43 -0.55 6.35
C ARG A 30 -1.21 -1.09 7.55
N ALA A 31 -1.32 -2.41 7.68
CA ALA A 31 -2.07 -3.05 8.76
C ALA A 31 -1.43 -2.85 10.14
N ILE A 32 -0.17 -2.45 10.18
CA ILE A 32 0.58 -2.18 11.41
C ILE A 32 0.52 -0.69 11.75
N GLY A 33 0.96 0.17 10.81
CA GLY A 33 1.24 1.58 11.12
C GLY A 33 0.29 2.61 10.50
N SER A 34 -0.60 2.23 9.58
CA SER A 34 -1.48 3.20 8.93
C SER A 34 -2.64 3.63 9.84
N SER A 35 -2.93 4.94 9.84
CA SER A 35 -4.05 5.54 10.59
C SER A 35 -5.39 5.50 9.83
N GLU A 36 -5.48 4.74 8.75
CA GLU A 36 -6.73 4.55 8.00
C GLU A 36 -7.82 3.91 8.87
N LYS A 37 -9.01 4.52 8.87
CA LYS A 37 -10.22 4.00 9.55
C LYS A 37 -10.67 2.64 9.02
N LEU A 38 -10.32 2.33 7.77
CA LEU A 38 -10.60 1.06 7.11
C LEU A 38 -10.22 -0.14 7.99
N PHE A 39 -9.11 -0.08 8.71
CA PHE A 39 -8.67 -1.18 9.55
C PHE A 39 -9.52 -1.36 10.82
N ASP A 40 -10.16 -0.29 11.31
CA ASP A 40 -11.12 -0.36 12.41
C ASP A 40 -12.41 -1.04 11.91
N GLU A 41 -12.83 -0.73 10.69
CA GLU A 41 -13.99 -1.34 10.02
C GLU A 41 -13.76 -2.82 9.67
N LEU A 42 -12.53 -3.17 9.27
CA LEU A 42 -12.12 -4.55 9.04
C LEU A 42 -11.91 -5.34 10.35
N GLY A 43 -11.84 -4.67 11.50
CA GLY A 43 -11.47 -5.29 12.77
C GLY A 43 -10.08 -5.95 12.72
N TYR A 44 -9.16 -5.41 11.92
CA TYR A 44 -7.87 -6.04 11.62
C TYR A 44 -6.71 -5.06 11.81
N ARG A 45 -5.77 -5.45 12.66
CA ARG A 45 -4.42 -4.87 12.76
C ARG A 45 -3.44 -6.03 12.81
N ASP A 46 -2.26 -5.82 12.25
CA ASP A 46 -1.23 -6.85 12.22
C ASP A 46 -0.18 -6.58 13.31
N GLU A 47 0.46 -7.65 13.78
CA GLU A 47 1.57 -7.62 14.74
C GLU A 47 2.71 -8.48 14.17
N ALA A 48 3.83 -7.86 13.85
CA ALA A 48 4.96 -8.54 13.21
C ALA A 48 6.29 -7.90 13.59
N ASP A 49 7.36 -8.72 13.60
CA ASP A 49 8.75 -8.28 13.86
C ASP A 49 9.44 -7.63 12.64
N SER A 50 8.73 -7.55 11.52
CA SER A 50 9.16 -6.92 10.26
C SER A 50 7.97 -6.61 9.38
N ALA A 51 8.10 -5.62 8.50
CA ALA A 51 7.02 -5.22 7.60
C ALA A 51 7.52 -4.88 6.20
N ALA A 52 6.64 -5.03 5.21
CA ALA A 52 6.90 -4.64 3.83
C ALA A 52 5.89 -3.58 3.37
N LEU A 53 6.39 -2.59 2.63
CA LEU A 53 5.58 -1.55 2.00
C LEU A 53 5.95 -1.43 0.52
N VAL A 54 4.93 -1.35 -0.33
CA VAL A 54 5.06 -1.14 -1.77
C VAL A 54 4.70 0.31 -2.09
N LEU A 55 5.60 1.00 -2.79
CA LEU A 55 5.45 2.39 -3.20
C LEU A 55 5.39 2.48 -4.73
N GLU A 56 4.38 3.17 -5.23
CA GLU A 56 4.34 3.57 -6.63
C GLU A 56 5.22 4.81 -6.82
N ALA A 57 6.50 4.60 -7.13
CA ALA A 57 7.52 5.63 -7.18
C ALA A 57 8.67 5.27 -8.13
N ASP A 58 9.29 6.28 -8.74
CA ASP A 58 10.44 6.15 -9.64
C ASP A 58 11.79 6.14 -8.92
N ARG A 59 11.78 6.41 -7.61
CA ARG A 59 12.98 6.54 -6.78
C ARG A 59 12.71 6.05 -5.35
N PRO A 60 13.75 5.60 -4.63
CA PRO A 60 13.59 5.10 -3.26
C PRO A 60 12.99 6.18 -2.33
N PRO A 61 12.32 5.77 -1.24
CA PRO A 61 11.84 6.71 -0.25
C PRO A 61 13.01 7.44 0.43
N PRO A 62 12.90 8.74 0.71
CA PRO A 62 13.93 9.47 1.46
C PRO A 62 14.00 8.98 2.91
N ALA A 63 15.15 9.16 3.57
CA ALA A 63 15.37 8.70 4.94
C ALA A 63 14.30 9.21 5.93
N ALA A 64 13.91 10.49 5.81
CA ALA A 64 12.84 11.07 6.63
C ALA A 64 11.49 10.36 6.47
N LEU A 65 11.19 9.79 5.29
CA LEU A 65 9.98 8.99 5.10
C LEU A 65 10.12 7.60 5.73
N VAL A 66 11.29 6.98 5.61
CA VAL A 66 11.59 5.68 6.23
C VAL A 66 11.44 5.77 7.75
N GLU A 67 12.02 6.78 8.39
CA GLU A 67 11.91 7.02 9.83
C GLU A 67 10.45 7.22 10.27
N LYS A 68 9.68 8.01 9.52
CA LYS A 68 8.26 8.23 9.80
C LYS A 68 7.45 6.93 9.75
N ILE A 69 7.74 6.06 8.78
CA ILE A 69 7.04 4.78 8.62
C ILE A 69 7.49 3.78 9.69
N ALA A 70 8.75 3.81 10.07
CA ALA A 70 9.32 3.02 11.18
C ALA A 70 8.65 3.34 12.50
N GLU A 71 8.52 4.64 12.83
CA GLU A 71 7.80 5.10 14.01
C GLU A 71 6.33 4.66 13.98
N ALA A 72 5.65 4.85 12.85
CA ALA A 72 4.25 4.45 12.70
C ALA A 72 4.05 2.94 12.87
N CYS A 73 4.94 2.12 12.33
CA CYS A 73 4.90 0.66 12.46
C CYS A 73 5.48 0.15 13.79
N LYS A 74 6.06 1.03 14.63
CA LYS A 74 6.80 0.66 15.85
C LYS A 74 7.91 -0.37 15.60
N LEU A 75 8.56 -0.27 14.44
CA LEU A 75 9.65 -1.14 14.03
C LEU A 75 10.91 -0.32 13.78
N PRO A 76 12.10 -0.86 14.05
CA PRO A 76 13.34 -0.21 13.64
C PRO A 76 13.45 -0.22 12.10
N PRO A 77 14.09 0.78 11.47
CA PRO A 77 14.18 0.90 10.01
C PRO A 77 14.71 -0.35 9.30
N GLU A 78 15.63 -1.10 9.91
CA GLU A 78 16.23 -2.31 9.35
C GLU A 78 15.24 -3.49 9.27
N ARG A 79 14.08 -3.37 9.90
CA ARG A 79 12.97 -4.33 9.84
C ARG A 79 11.89 -3.93 8.84
N LEU A 80 12.09 -2.84 8.10
CA LEU A 80 11.21 -2.43 7.02
C LEU A 80 11.82 -2.78 5.66
N THR A 81 11.03 -3.40 4.80
CA THR A 81 11.35 -3.61 3.40
C THR A 81 10.51 -2.70 2.52
N PHE A 82 11.17 -1.88 1.70
CA PHE A 82 10.50 -1.04 0.72
C PHE A 82 10.69 -1.62 -0.68
N ILE A 83 9.57 -1.88 -1.36
CA ILE A 83 9.55 -2.21 -2.78
C ILE A 83 9.01 -0.97 -3.50
N TYR A 84 9.73 -0.45 -4.48
CA TYR A 84 9.25 0.68 -5.27
C TYR A 84 9.40 0.41 -6.76
N ALA A 85 8.42 0.84 -7.53
CA ALA A 85 8.42 0.71 -8.98
C ALA A 85 7.63 1.87 -9.62
N PRO A 86 8.14 2.48 -10.70
CA PRO A 86 7.37 3.46 -11.46
C PRO A 86 6.25 2.75 -12.24
N THR A 87 5.15 3.46 -12.48
CA THR A 87 3.99 2.95 -13.23
C THR A 87 4.32 2.51 -14.66
N SER A 88 5.34 3.12 -15.27
CA SER A 88 5.82 2.79 -16.61
C SER A 88 6.67 1.51 -16.67
N SER A 89 7.07 0.93 -15.53
CA SER A 89 7.83 -0.31 -15.50
C SER A 89 6.94 -1.54 -15.62
N LEU A 90 7.51 -2.68 -16.04
CA LEU A 90 6.80 -3.96 -16.02
C LEU A 90 6.23 -4.29 -14.63
N ALA A 91 7.01 -4.05 -13.56
CA ALA A 91 6.56 -4.28 -12.19
C ALA A 91 5.38 -3.36 -11.82
N GLY A 92 5.45 -2.08 -12.16
CA GLY A 92 4.37 -1.10 -11.95
C GLY A 92 3.10 -1.48 -12.71
N THR A 93 3.23 -1.81 -13.99
CA THR A 93 2.12 -2.27 -14.82
C THR A 93 1.47 -3.54 -14.29
N VAL A 94 2.26 -4.55 -13.94
CA VAL A 94 1.76 -5.83 -13.41
C VAL A 94 1.08 -5.64 -12.07
N GLN A 95 1.67 -4.89 -11.13
CA GLN A 95 1.06 -4.70 -9.82
C GLN A 95 -0.27 -3.95 -9.90
N ILE A 96 -0.41 -2.98 -10.81
CA ILE A 96 -1.67 -2.25 -11.02
C ILE A 96 -2.74 -3.19 -11.57
N ALA A 97 -2.42 -3.97 -12.62
CA ALA A 97 -3.38 -4.92 -13.19
C ALA A 97 -3.81 -6.00 -12.18
N ALA A 98 -2.89 -6.45 -11.32
CA ALA A 98 -3.16 -7.43 -10.27
C ALA A 98 -4.13 -6.93 -9.17
N ARG A 99 -4.49 -5.64 -9.15
CA ARG A 99 -5.48 -5.06 -8.22
C ARG A 99 -6.92 -5.21 -8.68
N CYS A 100 -7.20 -5.86 -9.80
CA CYS A 100 -8.56 -5.97 -10.33
C CYS A 100 -9.60 -6.46 -9.30
N LEU A 101 -9.26 -7.44 -8.46
CA LEU A 101 -10.12 -7.87 -7.34
C LEU A 101 -10.21 -6.81 -6.24
N GLU A 102 -9.10 -6.18 -5.88
CA GLU A 102 -9.05 -5.11 -4.88
C GLU A 102 -9.93 -3.92 -5.26
N VAL A 103 -9.93 -3.51 -6.53
CA VAL A 103 -10.80 -2.44 -7.02
C VAL A 103 -12.28 -2.78 -6.85
N ALA A 104 -12.67 -4.04 -7.11
CA ALA A 104 -14.05 -4.49 -6.89
C ALA A 104 -14.42 -4.46 -5.40
N LEU A 105 -13.53 -4.93 -4.52
CA LEU A 105 -13.74 -4.93 -3.07
C LEU A 105 -13.76 -3.52 -2.47
N HIS A 106 -12.90 -2.63 -2.96
CA HIS A 106 -12.89 -1.22 -2.57
C HIS A 106 -14.17 -0.54 -3.02
N LYS A 107 -14.68 -0.86 -4.23
CA LYS A 107 -15.96 -0.30 -4.67
C LYS A 107 -17.14 -0.83 -3.85
N ALA A 108 -17.14 -2.10 -3.47
CA ALA A 108 -18.16 -2.65 -2.58
C ALA A 108 -18.15 -1.93 -1.21
N HIS A 109 -16.97 -1.73 -0.64
CA HIS A 109 -16.76 -0.96 0.60
C HIS A 109 -17.27 0.48 0.49
N GLU A 110 -16.91 1.21 -0.56
CA GLU A 110 -17.35 2.59 -0.83
C GLU A 110 -18.87 2.70 -1.06
N LEU A 111 -19.53 1.61 -1.47
CA LEU A 111 -20.98 1.50 -1.58
C LEU A 111 -21.65 1.03 -0.29
N HIS A 112 -20.89 0.92 0.80
CA HIS A 112 -21.32 0.43 2.11
C HIS A 112 -21.91 -0.99 2.08
N TYR A 113 -21.48 -1.81 1.12
CA TYR A 113 -21.79 -3.24 1.14
C TYR A 113 -21.01 -3.90 2.29
N PRO A 114 -21.68 -4.71 3.15
CA PRO A 114 -21.00 -5.40 4.25
C PRO A 114 -19.89 -6.31 3.73
N LEU A 115 -18.63 -6.01 4.08
CA LEU A 115 -17.47 -6.73 3.55
C LEU A 115 -17.38 -8.16 4.06
N ASP A 116 -17.94 -8.45 5.23
CA ASP A 116 -18.07 -9.78 5.83
C ASP A 116 -19.02 -10.70 5.04
N HIS A 117 -19.88 -10.15 4.19
CA HIS A 117 -20.69 -10.93 3.26
C HIS A 117 -19.91 -11.38 2.02
N ILE A 118 -18.71 -10.84 1.77
CA ILE A 118 -17.85 -11.26 0.67
C ILE A 118 -16.93 -12.39 1.16
N VAL A 119 -17.28 -13.63 0.80
CA VAL A 119 -16.57 -14.83 1.27
C VAL A 119 -15.24 -15.05 0.53
N ASP A 120 -15.23 -14.88 -0.80
CA ASP A 120 -14.05 -15.08 -1.65
C ASP A 120 -14.23 -14.34 -2.99
N GLY A 121 -13.17 -14.24 -3.79
CA GLY A 121 -13.23 -13.68 -5.13
C GLY A 121 -12.01 -13.99 -5.98
N ILE A 122 -12.23 -14.06 -7.29
CA ILE A 122 -11.18 -14.16 -8.30
C ILE A 122 -11.42 -13.10 -9.36
N ALA A 123 -10.34 -12.50 -9.86
CA ALA A 123 -10.40 -11.56 -10.97
C ALA A 123 -9.18 -11.72 -11.86
N THR A 124 -9.36 -11.43 -13.14
CA THR A 124 -8.31 -11.45 -14.16
C THR A 124 -8.39 -10.16 -14.93
N ALA A 125 -7.24 -9.52 -15.16
CA ALA A 125 -7.11 -8.34 -16.01
C ALA A 125 -5.94 -8.53 -16.99
N PRO A 126 -6.05 -8.04 -18.23
CA PRO A 126 -4.93 -8.06 -19.16
C PRO A 126 -3.85 -7.08 -18.70
N LEU A 127 -2.59 -7.40 -19.00
CA LEU A 127 -1.50 -6.43 -18.85
C LEU A 127 -1.61 -5.40 -19.98
N PRO A 128 -1.59 -4.09 -19.68
CA PRO A 128 -1.52 -3.07 -20.72
C PRO A 128 -0.16 -3.19 -21.46
N PRO A 129 -0.10 -2.72 -22.72
CA PRO A 129 1.15 -2.68 -23.46
C PRO A 129 2.19 -1.81 -22.72
N PRO A 130 3.50 -2.03 -22.94
CA PRO A 130 4.55 -1.18 -22.39
C PRO A 130 4.30 0.28 -22.75
N ALA A 131 4.41 1.17 -21.75
CA ALA A 131 4.26 2.63 -21.91
C ALA A 131 5.55 3.28 -22.43
#